data_AF-A0A4Q5R624-F1
#
_entry.id   AF-A0A4Q5R624-F1
#
_cell.length_a   1.000
_cell.length_b   1.000
_cell.length_c   1.000
_cell.angle_alpha   90.00
_cell.angle_beta   90.00
_cell.angle_gamma   90.00
#
_symmetry.space_group_name_H-M   'P 1'
#
loop_
_entity.id
_entity.type
_entity.pdbx_description
1 polymer ?
#
loop_
_entity_poly.entity_id
_entity_poly.type
_entity_poly.pdbx_seq_one_letter_code
_entity_poly.pdbx_strand_id
1 'polypeptide(L)'
;MPDLSDEERLRRQRAVSSARANVELSGGSLSPEIDALNARYVAGDLSDREHIEALLDHARALPPGKPVQEYFTSFDDAVNAAPIR
;
A
#
# COMPACT_ATOMS: atom_id res chain seq x y z
N MET A 1 -10.20 -13.51 -23.22
CA MET A 1 -10.23 -12.10 -22.76
C MET A 1 -9.75 -11.25 -23.91
N PRO A 2 -10.38 -10.12 -24.26
CA PRO A 2 -9.78 -9.22 -25.24
C PRO A 2 -8.46 -8.71 -24.67
N ASP A 3 -7.41 -8.73 -25.49
CA ASP A 3 -6.10 -8.21 -25.09
C ASP A 3 -6.23 -6.74 -24.69
N LEU A 4 -5.62 -6.40 -23.55
CA LEU A 4 -5.59 -5.02 -23.04
C LEU A 4 -4.90 -4.11 -24.08
N SER A 5 -5.51 -2.97 -24.40
CA SER A 5 -4.89 -2.01 -25.32
C SER A 5 -3.56 -1.48 -24.75
N ASP A 6 -2.64 -1.11 -25.63
CA ASP A 6 -1.35 -0.53 -25.21
C ASP A 6 -1.54 0.76 -24.40
N GLU A 7 -2.54 1.56 -24.76
CA GLU A 7 -2.90 2.77 -24.02
C GLU A 7 -3.36 2.45 -22.58
N GLU A 8 -4.20 1.43 -22.43
CA GLU A 8 -4.69 1.00 -21.12
C GLU A 8 -3.55 0.39 -20.30
N ARG A 9 -2.68 -0.42 -20.91
CA ARG A 9 -1.49 -0.98 -20.25
C ARG A 9 -0.59 0.15 -19.75
N LEU A 10 -0.34 1.16 -20.57
CA LEU A 10 0.47 2.32 -20.21
C LEU A 10 -0.18 3.16 -19.11
N ARG A 11 -1.51 3.35 -19.16
CA ARG A 11 -2.27 4.01 -18.08
C ARG A 11 -2.07 3.28 -16.75
N ARG A 12 -2.22 1.95 -16.73
CA ARG A 12 -2.02 1.12 -15.53
C ARG A 12 -0.59 1.18 -15.02
N GLN A 13 0.41 1.11 -15.90
CA GLN A 13 1.82 1.24 -15.53
C GLN A 13 2.12 2.58 -14.85
N ARG A 14 1.56 3.68 -15.36
CA ARG A 14 1.70 5.00 -14.73
C ARG A 14 1.07 5.03 -13.35
N ALA A 15 -0.16 4.51 -13.22
CA ALA A 15 -0.85 4.46 -11.92
C ALA A 15 -0.05 3.67 -10.87
N VAL A 16 0.43 2.47 -11.22
CA VAL A 16 1.26 1.64 -10.33
C VAL A 16 2.57 2.33 -9.97
N SER A 17 3.25 2.94 -10.96
CA SER A 17 4.52 3.65 -10.72
C SER A 17 4.33 4.85 -9.79
N SER A 18 3.25 5.62 -9.97
CA SER A 18 2.92 6.73 -9.08
C SER A 18 2.60 6.27 -7.66
N ALA A 19 1.84 5.18 -7.51
CA ALA A 19 1.55 4.61 -6.18
C ALA A 19 2.82 4.15 -5.47
N ARG A 20 3.72 3.45 -6.18
CA ARG A 20 5.02 3.03 -5.63
C ARG A 20 5.86 4.22 -5.18
N ALA A 21 5.99 5.24 -6.03
CA ALA A 21 6.74 6.45 -5.69
C ALA A 21 6.17 7.15 -4.45
N ASN A 22 4.85 7.22 -4.30
CA ASN A 22 4.23 7.82 -3.11
C ASN A 22 4.53 7.04 -1.83
N VAL A 23 4.54 5.71 -1.89
CA VAL A 23 4.89 4.86 -0.74
C VAL A 23 6.36 5.04 -0.36
N GLU A 24 7.26 5.06 -1.35
CA GLU A 24 8.70 5.31 -1.15
C GLU A 24 8.97 6.70 -0.55
N LEU A 25 8.30 7.74 -1.05
CA LEU A 25 8.38 9.10 -0.50
C LEU A 25 7.89 9.19 0.96
N SER A 26 6.99 8.29 1.37
CA SER A 26 6.51 8.19 2.75
C SER A 26 7.44 7.37 3.65
N GLY A 27 8.60 6.92 3.14
CA GLY A 27 9.55 6.07 3.85
C GLY A 27 9.15 4.59 3.91
N GLY A 28 8.12 4.19 3.14
CA GLY A 28 7.66 2.82 3.04
C GLY A 28 8.21 2.09 1.81
N SER A 29 7.82 0.84 1.65
CA SER A 29 7.99 0.07 0.41
C SER A 29 6.77 -0.82 0.19
N LEU A 30 6.51 -1.19 -1.07
CA LEU A 30 5.47 -2.17 -1.38
C LEU A 30 5.97 -3.58 -1.02
N SER A 31 5.08 -4.42 -0.51
CA SER A 31 5.40 -5.83 -0.29
C SER A 31 5.50 -6.58 -1.63
N PRO A 32 6.25 -7.70 -1.68
CA PRO A 32 6.33 -8.54 -2.88
C PRO A 32 4.96 -9.01 -3.39
N GLU A 33 4.02 -9.27 -2.48
CA GLU A 33 2.65 -9.69 -2.82
C GLU A 33 1.89 -8.58 -3.55
N ILE A 34 2.02 -7.33 -3.10
CA ILE A 34 1.39 -6.17 -3.75
C ILE A 34 2.01 -5.91 -5.12
N ASP A 35 3.33 -6.05 -5.24
CA ASP A 35 4.02 -5.94 -6.54
C ASP A 35 3.55 -7.00 -7.55
N ALA A 36 3.33 -8.24 -7.09
CA ALA A 36 2.78 -9.30 -7.93
C ALA A 36 1.34 -9.00 -8.40
N LEU A 37 0.49 -8.47 -7.51
CA LEU A 37 -0.87 -8.04 -7.87
C LEU A 37 -0.85 -6.90 -8.89
N ASN A 38 0.03 -5.91 -8.71
CA ASN A 38 0.19 -4.80 -9.64
C ASN A 38 0.69 -5.25 -11.02
N ALA A 39 1.61 -6.22 -11.07
CA ALA A 39 2.10 -6.78 -12.33
C ALA A 39 0.96 -7.47 -13.12
N ARG A 40 0.16 -8.28 -12.44
CA ARG A 40 -1.04 -8.94 -13.03
C ARG A 40 -2.07 -7.93 -13.51
N TYR A 41 -2.30 -6.87 -12.73
CA TYR A 41 -3.19 -5.78 -13.14
C TYR A 41 -2.70 -5.08 -14.41
N VAL A 42 -1.41 -4.75 -14.49
CA VAL A 42 -0.81 -4.14 -15.69
C VAL A 42 -0.87 -5.07 -16.90
N ALA A 43 -0.64 -6.37 -16.70
CA ALA A 43 -0.72 -7.37 -17.76
C ALA A 43 -2.14 -7.54 -18.31
N GLY A 44 -3.16 -7.16 -17.53
CA GLY A 44 -4.57 -7.35 -17.87
C GLY A 44 -5.17 -8.64 -17.34
N ASP A 45 -4.42 -9.39 -16.51
CA ASP A 45 -4.89 -10.60 -15.84
C ASP A 45 -5.94 -10.30 -14.76
N LEU A 46 -6.02 -9.04 -14.32
CA LEU A 46 -7.01 -8.54 -13.38
C LEU A 46 -7.73 -7.33 -13.99
N SER A 47 -9.05 -7.31 -13.84
CA SER A 47 -9.86 -6.09 -13.97
C SER A 47 -9.56 -5.12 -12.82
N ASP A 48 -10.00 -3.86 -12.97
CA ASP A 48 -9.89 -2.86 -11.90
C ASP A 48 -10.54 -3.35 -10.59
N ARG A 49 -11.70 -4.00 -10.68
CA ARG A 49 -12.42 -4.52 -9.52
C ARG A 49 -11.66 -5.65 -8.84
N GLU A 50 -11.19 -6.63 -9.60
CA GLU A 50 -10.44 -7.78 -9.06
C GLU A 50 -9.11 -7.33 -8.44
N HIS A 51 -8.46 -6.32 -9.03
CA HIS A 51 -7.26 -5.73 -8.47
C HIS A 51 -7.54 -5.07 -7.12
N ILE A 52 -8.57 -4.24 -7.01
CA ILE A 52 -8.96 -3.60 -5.75
C ILE A 52 -9.34 -4.63 -4.69
N GLU A 53 -10.16 -5.63 -5.04
CA GLU A 53 -10.57 -6.68 -4.12
C GLU A 53 -9.36 -7.47 -3.59
N ALA A 54 -8.41 -7.84 -4.46
CA ALA A 54 -7.19 -8.55 -4.06
C ALA A 54 -6.28 -7.71 -3.15
N LEU A 55 -6.15 -6.39 -3.41
CA LEU A 55 -5.40 -5.48 -2.54
C LEU A 55 -6.05 -5.38 -1.15
N LEU A 56 -7.38 -5.28 -1.09
CA LEU A 56 -8.11 -5.22 0.17
C LEU A 56 -8.00 -6.53 0.96
N ASP A 57 -8.06 -7.68 0.28
CA ASP A 57 -7.91 -8.97 0.93
C ASP A 57 -6.50 -9.17 1.49
N HIS A 58 -5.46 -8.74 0.75
CA HIS A 58 -4.10 -8.70 1.28
C HIS A 58 -4.02 -7.82 2.53
N ALA A 59 -4.57 -6.60 2.48
CA ALA A 59 -4.55 -5.67 3.61
C ALA A 59 -5.28 -6.22 4.84
N ARG A 60 -6.40 -6.92 4.66
CA ARG A 60 -7.17 -7.56 5.76
C ARG A 60 -6.44 -8.75 6.37
N ALA A 61 -5.57 -9.42 5.61
CA ALA A 61 -4.78 -10.54 6.11
C ALA A 61 -3.55 -10.11 6.93
N LEU A 62 -3.16 -8.83 6.84
CA LEU A 62 -2.07 -8.30 7.66
C LEU A 62 -2.47 -8.33 9.15
N PRO A 63 -1.50 -8.60 10.05
CA PRO A 63 -1.76 -8.49 11.47
C PRO A 63 -2.21 -7.06 11.80
N PRO A 64 -3.14 -6.88 12.76
CA PRO A 64 -3.52 -5.56 13.20
C PRO A 64 -2.27 -4.80 13.66
N GLY A 65 -2.10 -3.58 13.17
CA GLY A 65 -1.09 -2.67 13.68
C GLY A 65 -1.33 -2.36 15.16
N LYS A 66 -0.34 -1.77 15.82
CA LYS A 66 -0.55 -1.27 17.18
C LYS A 66 -1.75 -0.32 17.20
N PRO A 67 -2.63 -0.42 18.21
CA PRO A 67 -3.72 0.53 18.38
C PRO A 67 -3.19 1.96 18.31
N VAL A 68 -3.92 2.83 17.62
CA VAL A 68 -3.59 4.27 17.52
C VAL A 68 -3.43 4.88 18.93
N GLN A 69 -4.19 4.37 19.89
CA GLN A 69 -4.09 4.73 21.30
C GLN A 69 -2.68 4.51 21.86
N GLU A 70 -2.03 3.39 21.53
CA GLU A 70 -0.66 3.09 22.00
C GLU A 70 0.40 4.02 21.40
N TYR A 71 0.17 4.49 20.16
CA TYR A 71 1.04 5.49 19.55
C TYR A 71 0.99 6.81 20.34
N PHE A 72 -0.20 7.27 20.71
CA PHE A 72 -0.36 8.55 21.43
C PHE A 72 0.06 8.46 22.91
N THR A 73 -0.20 7.36 23.61
CA THR A 73 0.26 7.20 25.00
C THR A 73 1.78 7.11 25.13
N SER A 74 2.49 6.58 24.11
CA SER A 74 3.96 6.52 24.13
C SER A 74 4.65 7.89 24.10
N PHE A 75 3.99 8.91 23.53
CA PHE A 75 4.46 10.28 23.56
C PHE A 75 4.29 10.91 24.94
N ASP A 76 3.16 10.66 25.61
CA ASP A 76 2.89 11.18 26.95
C ASP A 76 3.88 10.63 27.98
N ASP A 77 4.21 9.34 27.92
CA ASP A 77 5.20 8.75 28.83
C ASP A 77 6.61 9.34 28.60
N ALA A 78 6.99 9.58 27.34
CA ALA A 78 8.28 10.17 26.99
C ALA A 78 8.40 11.65 27.39
N VAL A 79 7.30 12.41 27.28
CA VAL A 79 7.24 13.83 27.68
C VAL A 79 7.22 13.97 29.21
N ASN A 80 6.48 13.11 29.91
CA ASN A 80 6.35 13.16 31.37
C ASN A 80 7.55 12.54 32.12
N ALA A 81 8.36 11.70 31.46
CA ALA A 81 9.59 11.14 32.03
C ALA A 81 10.79 12.10 31.97
N ALA A 82 10.71 13.21 31.23
CA ALA A 82 11.77 14.21 31.18
C ALA A 82 11.77 15.04 32.49
N PRO A 83 12.86 15.05 33.28
CA PRO A 83 12.91 15.88 34.47
C PRO A 83 12.89 17.36 34.05
N ILE A 84 11.94 18.10 34.62
CA ILE A 84 11.88 19.56 34.51
C ILE A 84 13.18 20.11 35.12
N ARG A 85 14.05 20.70 34.29
CA ARG A 85 15.22 21.47 34.73
C ARG A 85 14.82 22.89 35.08
#